data_AF-A0A060CET5-F1
#
_entry.id   AF-A0A060CET5-F1
#
_cell.length_a   1.000
_cell.length_b   1.000
_cell.length_c   1.000
_cell.angle_alpha   90.00
_cell.angle_beta   90.00
_cell.angle_gamma   90.00
#
_symmetry.space_group_name_H-M   'P 1'
#
loop_
_entity.id
_entity.type
_entity.pdbx_description
1 polymer ?
#
loop_
_entity_poly.entity_id
_entity_poly.type
_entity_poly.pdbx_seq_one_letter_code
_entity_poly.pdbx_strand_id
1 'polypeptide(L)'
;MVKTSKGDFEITLPLQQKNGEDKVSFKFVVDGDWHTSDEYEIEHDNGHSNNVIFFSNLIDEKKKEVRIPESGGLPITTASSEGESKTTVLPSTEGQ
;
A
#
# COMPACT_ATOMS: atom_id res chain seq x y z
N MET A 1 -0.48 2.64 -16.19
CA MET A 1 -1.23 3.86 -15.83
C MET A 1 -2.61 3.79 -16.43
N VAL A 2 -3.62 4.29 -15.73
CA VAL A 2 -4.98 4.41 -16.23
C VAL A 2 -5.23 5.86 -16.59
N LYS A 3 -5.75 6.10 -17.79
CA LYS A 3 -6.17 7.44 -18.21
C LYS A 3 -7.45 7.81 -17.47
N THR A 4 -7.44 8.92 -16.75
CA THR A 4 -8.61 9.44 -16.06
C THR A 4 -9.52 10.17 -17.05
N SER A 5 -10.79 10.37 -16.69
CA SER A 5 -11.75 11.11 -17.51
C SER A 5 -11.37 12.57 -17.76
N LYS A 6 -10.42 13.10 -16.96
CA LYS A 6 -9.89 14.47 -17.09
C LYS A 6 -8.72 14.56 -18.07
N GLY A 7 -8.17 13.43 -18.50
CA GLY A 7 -7.03 13.36 -19.42
C GLY A 7 -5.70 13.04 -18.76
N ASP A 8 -5.64 13.01 -17.44
CA ASP A 8 -4.44 12.69 -16.65
C ASP A 8 -4.18 11.17 -16.61
N PHE A 9 -2.98 10.78 -16.20
CA PHE A 9 -2.58 9.39 -16.02
C PHE A 9 -2.26 9.13 -14.55
N GLU A 10 -2.91 8.13 -13.95
CA GLU A 10 -2.68 7.77 -12.55
C GLU A 10 -2.38 6.27 -12.41
N ILE A 11 -1.59 5.92 -11.38
CA ILE A 11 -1.38 4.55 -10.94
C ILE A 11 -1.17 4.52 -9.43
N THR A 12 -1.83 3.57 -8.76
CA THR A 12 -1.61 3.28 -7.33
C THR A 12 -0.75 2.02 -7.23
N LEU A 13 0.38 2.11 -6.53
CA LEU A 13 1.30 0.99 -6.30
C LEU A 13 1.43 0.72 -4.80
N PRO A 14 1.35 -0.54 -4.35
CA PRO A 14 1.63 -0.89 -2.96
C PRO A 14 3.15 -0.82 -2.72
N LEU A 15 3.62 0.31 -2.19
CA LEU A 15 5.02 0.49 -1.82
C LEU A 15 5.24 -0.01 -0.39
N GLN A 16 6.32 -0.76 -0.18
CA GLN A 16 6.76 -1.22 1.14
C GLN A 16 8.10 -0.55 1.43
N GLN A 17 8.20 0.11 2.58
CA GLN A 17 9.48 0.63 3.03
C GLN A 17 10.39 -0.55 3.40
N LYS A 18 11.44 -0.79 2.61
CA LYS A 18 12.46 -1.77 2.96
C LYS A 18 13.42 -1.16 3.97
N ASN A 19 13.95 -2.00 4.87
CA ASN A 19 14.82 -1.54 5.96
C ASN A 19 15.99 -0.71 5.42
N GLY A 20 15.96 0.59 5.73
CA GLY A 20 17.02 1.55 5.36
C GLY A 20 16.77 2.33 4.07
N GLU A 21 15.65 2.12 3.36
CA GLU A 21 15.26 2.96 2.23
C GLU A 21 14.22 4.00 2.66
N ASP A 22 14.57 5.27 2.56
CA ASP A 22 13.75 6.43 2.95
C ASP A 22 13.10 7.13 1.76
N LYS A 23 13.44 6.69 0.53
CA LYS A 23 12.89 7.22 -0.72
C LYS A 23 12.71 6.16 -1.79
N VAL A 24 11.86 6.46 -2.76
CA VAL A 24 11.68 5.68 -3.99
C VAL A 24 11.97 6.57 -5.19
N SER A 25 12.95 6.17 -6.00
CA SER A 25 13.26 6.82 -7.28
C SER A 25 12.45 6.19 -8.41
N PHE A 26 11.91 7.02 -9.29
CA PHE A 26 11.11 6.58 -10.43
C PHE A 26 11.26 7.52 -11.62
N LYS A 27 10.74 7.10 -12.78
CA LYS A 27 10.73 7.88 -14.01
C LYS A 27 9.52 7.50 -14.86
N PHE A 28 9.02 8.44 -15.65
CA PHE A 28 7.95 8.20 -16.60
C PHE A 28 8.53 7.70 -17.92
N VAL A 29 7.88 6.72 -18.54
CA VAL A 29 8.16 6.32 -19.92
C VAL A 29 6.96 6.73 -20.76
N VAL A 30 7.15 7.73 -21.62
CA VAL A 30 6.12 8.27 -22.50
C VAL A 30 6.57 8.02 -23.94
N ASP A 31 5.77 7.29 -24.70
CA ASP A 31 6.06 6.92 -26.10
C ASP A 31 7.44 6.24 -26.33
N GLY A 32 7.99 5.60 -25.30
CA GLY A 32 9.28 4.90 -25.34
C GLY A 32 10.45 5.75 -24.84
N ASP A 33 10.23 7.03 -24.58
CA ASP A 33 11.23 7.95 -24.06
C ASP A 33 11.12 8.13 -22.55
N TRP A 34 12.28 8.30 -21.91
CA TRP A 34 12.41 8.44 -20.46
C TRP A 34 12.30 9.91 -20.05
N HIS A 35 11.27 10.25 -19.27
CA HIS A 35 10.97 11.62 -18.85
C HIS A 35 10.92 11.76 -17.33
N THR A 36 11.49 12.85 -16.83
CA THR A 36 11.20 13.37 -15.48
C THR A 36 10.08 14.40 -15.56
N SER A 37 9.34 14.56 -14.47
CA SER A 37 8.32 15.62 -14.31
C SER A 37 8.81 16.67 -13.30
N ASP A 38 8.47 17.94 -13.54
CA ASP A 38 8.77 19.06 -12.63
C ASP A 38 7.83 19.12 -11.42
N GLU A 39 6.77 18.31 -11.40
CA GLU A 39 5.84 18.22 -10.27
C GLU A 39 6.41 17.45 -9.07
N TYR A 40 7.46 16.67 -9.29
CA TYR A 40 8.12 15.87 -8.26
C TYR A 40 9.55 16.35 -8.07
N GLU A 41 10.11 16.10 -6.89
CA GLU A 41 11.52 16.35 -6.65
C GLU A 41 12.38 15.51 -7.59
N ILE A 42 13.47 16.09 -8.10
CA ILE A 42 14.39 15.45 -9.02
C ILE A 42 15.75 15.30 -8.35
N GLU A 43 16.23 14.06 -8.27
CA GLU A 43 17.58 13.76 -7.83
C GLU A 43 18.46 13.28 -8.99
N HIS A 44 19.75 13.57 -8.87
CA HIS A 44 20.76 13.20 -9.86
C HIS A 44 21.65 12.13 -9.25
N ASP A 45 21.63 10.94 -9.85
CA ASP A 45 22.47 9.82 -9.45
C ASP A 45 23.24 9.28 -10.66
N ASN A 46 24.57 9.23 -10.57
CA ASN A 46 25.45 8.66 -11.60
C ASN A 46 25.22 9.17 -13.04
N GLY A 47 24.84 10.45 -13.20
CA GLY A 47 24.56 11.05 -14.51
C GLY A 47 23.13 10.83 -15.01
N HIS A 48 22.25 10.26 -14.18
CA HIS A 48 20.83 10.09 -14.46
C HIS A 48 19.99 10.98 -13.54
N SER A 49 19.06 11.72 -14.12
CA SER A 49 18.03 12.46 -13.37
C SER A 49 16.81 11.57 -13.21
N ASN A 50 16.34 11.37 -11.99
CA ASN A 50 15.12 10.61 -11.68
C ASN A 50 14.21 11.45 -10.78
N ASN A 51 12.90 11.22 -10.86
CA ASN A 51 11.99 11.75 -9.85
C ASN A 51 12.09 10.93 -8.57
N VAL A 52 11.86 11.56 -7.43
CA VAL A 52 11.93 10.93 -6.12
C VAL A 52 10.70 11.25 -5.27
N ILE A 53 10.24 10.25 -4.52
CA ILE A 53 9.25 10.40 -3.45
C ILE A 53 9.85 9.89 -2.14
N PHE A 54 9.74 10.68 -1.09
CA PHE A 54 10.19 10.30 0.25
C PHE A 54 9.04 9.62 1.01
N PHE A 55 9.32 8.51 1.69
CA PHE A 55 8.32 7.83 2.51
C PHE A 55 7.78 8.76 3.61
N SER A 56 8.59 9.69 4.11
CA SER A 56 8.19 10.71 5.10
C SER A 56 7.10 11.67 4.61
N ASN A 57 6.95 11.84 3.28
CA ASN A 57 5.96 12.72 2.68
C ASN A 57 4.68 11.98 2.27
N LEU A 58 4.67 10.65 2.39
CA LEU A 58 3.48 9.86 2.10
C LEU A 58 2.50 10.00 3.26
N ILE A 59 1.27 10.37 2.95
CA ILE A 59 0.18 10.33 3.91
C ILE A 59 -0.08 8.84 4.16
N ASP A 60 0.30 8.33 5.33
CA ASP A 60 -0.16 7.02 5.77
C ASP A 60 -1.69 7.04 5.74
N GLU A 61 -2.29 6.41 4.73
CA GLU A 61 -3.63 5.89 4.84
C GLU A 61 -3.57 4.76 5.87
N LYS A 62 -3.43 5.13 7.16
CA LYS A 62 -3.59 4.21 8.27
C LYS A 62 -4.91 3.53 8.02
N LYS A 63 -4.86 2.24 7.68
CA LYS A 63 -6.05 1.39 7.55
C LYS A 63 -6.94 1.74 8.73
N LYS A 64 -8.08 2.37 8.44
CA LYS A 64 -9.13 2.52 9.45
C LYS A 64 -9.40 1.10 9.90
N GLU A 65 -9.01 0.79 11.13
CA GLU A 65 -9.36 -0.45 11.79
C GLU A 65 -10.89 -0.55 11.68
N VAL A 66 -11.37 -1.44 10.81
CA VAL A 66 -12.80 -1.66 10.62
C VAL A 66 -13.26 -2.42 11.85
N ARG A 67 -13.67 -1.67 12.87
CA ARG A 67 -14.34 -2.22 14.04
C ARG A 67 -15.74 -2.56 13.62
N ILE A 68 -16.03 -3.85 13.59
CA ILE A 68 -17.38 -4.32 13.29
C ILE A 68 -18.23 -4.14 14.56
N PRO A 69 -19.28 -3.29 14.54
CA PRO A 69 -20.07 -3.00 15.73
C PRO A 69 -20.79 -4.24 16.26
N GLU A 70 -21.19 -5.16 15.39
CA GLU A 70 -21.89 -6.39 15.77
C GLU A 70 -21.01 -7.43 16.48
N SER A 71 -19.68 -7.29 16.39
CA SER A 71 -18.70 -8.17 17.06
C SER A 71 -18.15 -7.58 18.37
N GLY A 72 -18.82 -6.56 18.94
CA GLY A 72 -18.36 -5.92 20.18
C GLY A 72 -17.09 -5.08 20.01
N GLY A 73 -16.81 -4.58 18.81
CA GLY A 73 -15.67 -3.71 18.55
C GLY A 73 -14.33 -4.44 18.40
N LEU A 74 -14.36 -5.77 18.22
CA LEU A 74 -13.16 -6.53 17.90
C LEU A 74 -12.58 -6.09 16.55
N PRO A 75 -11.25 -5.90 16.45
CA PRO A 75 -10.63 -5.51 15.20
C PRO A 75 -10.55 -6.70 14.25
N ILE A 76 -11.04 -6.53 13.02
CA ILE A 76 -10.85 -7.55 11.98
C ILE A 76 -9.42 -7.42 11.43
N THR A 77 -8.58 -8.42 11.66
CA THR A 77 -7.34 -8.58 10.91
C THR A 77 -7.70 -9.31 9.62
N THR A 78 -7.86 -8.60 8.50
CA THR A 78 -7.93 -9.26 7.20
C THR A 78 -6.51 -9.72 6.84
N ALA A 79 -6.11 -10.86 7.39
CA ALA A 79 -5.06 -11.69 6.84
C ALA A 79 -5.65 -12.37 5.61
N SER A 80 -5.35 -11.83 4.43
CA SER A 80 -5.49 -12.63 3.21
C SER A 80 -4.39 -13.70 3.23
N SER A 81 -4.84 -14.93 3.02
CA SER A 81 -4.12 -16.17 2.76
C SER A 81 -3.78 -17.10 3.94
N GLU A 82 -4.49 -18.24 3.88
CA GLU A 82 -4.08 -19.61 4.19
C GLU A 82 -4.33 -20.16 5.61
N GLY A 83 -5.37 -21.00 5.66
CA GLY A 83 -5.23 -22.32 6.29
C GLY A 83 -5.78 -22.46 7.71
N GLU A 84 -6.70 -23.42 7.82
CA GLU A 84 -7.11 -24.10 9.06
C GLU A 84 -8.13 -23.39 9.95
N SER A 85 -9.40 -23.58 9.57
CA SER A 85 -10.54 -23.55 10.48
C SER A 85 -10.39 -24.61 11.57
N LYS A 86 -9.71 -24.28 12.67
CA LYS A 86 -9.75 -25.08 13.89
C LYS A 86 -11.00 -24.70 14.69
N THR A 87 -12.13 -25.29 14.32
CA THR A 87 -13.31 -25.30 15.21
C THR A 87 -12.98 -26.22 16.39
N THR A 88 -12.73 -25.66 17.57
CA THR A 88 -12.66 -26.44 18.81
C THR A 88 -14.02 -26.36 19.46
N VAL A 89 -14.81 -27.42 19.26
CA VAL A 89 -16.14 -27.57 19.86
C VAL A 89 -15.96 -27.83 21.35
N LEU A 90 -16.47 -26.93 22.19
CA LEU A 90 -16.57 -27.12 23.64
C LEU A 90 -17.56 -28.27 23.91
N PRO A 91 -17.21 -29.34 24.66
CA PRO A 91 -18.23 -30.27 25.11
C PRO A 91 -19.08 -29.60 26.20
N SER A 92 -20.37 -29.45 25.93
CA SER A 92 -21.38 -29.10 26.92
C SER A 92 -21.38 -30.16 28.03
N THR A 93 -21.16 -29.73 29.27
CA THR A 93 -21.46 -30.55 30.45
C THR A 93 -22.98 -30.63 30.60
N GLU A 94 -23.56 -31.74 30.17
CA GLU A 94 -24.94 -32.12 30.48
C GLU A 94 -24.93 -32.92 31.79
N GLY A 95 -25.80 -32.52 32.74
CA GLY A 95 -25.75 -32.97 34.12
C GLY A 95 -26.32 -34.37 34.36
N GLN A 96 -25.80 -35.02 35.41
CA GLN A 96 -26.57 -35.79 36.37
C GLN A 96 -25.83 -35.85 37.71
#